data_AF-A0A9E4PQJ7-F1
#
_entry.id   AF-A0A9E4PQJ7-F1
#
_cell.length_a   1.000
_cell.length_b   1.000
_cell.length_c   1.000
_cell.angle_alpha   90.00
_cell.angle_beta   90.00
_cell.angle_gamma   90.00
#
_symmetry.space_group_name_H-M   'P 1'
#
loop_
_entity.id
_entity.type
_entity.pdbx_description
1 polymer ?
#
loop_
_entity_poly.entity_id
_entity_poly.type
_entity_poly.pdbx_seq_one_letter_code
_entity_poly.pdbx_strand_id
1 'polypeptide(L)'
;MGDQPKFNYGGQAVIEGVMIRGRENVSLAVRRQDGTIHLEHQRLGTLLTGKIRRVPLVRGVAVLAESLILGVKAMQRAANVALQGEEEGGEEIAGWVLALTLLVSLGLGVGIFFVLPLLIVHLLDPSISSDLVSNLIEGGLRLALLIGYIKAIGMLDDIKRVFA
;
A
#
# COMPACT_ATOMS: atom_id res chain seq x y z
N MET A 1 36.68 22.60 -1.30
CA MET A 1 35.70 21.50 -1.17
C MET A 1 34.36 22.06 -1.61
N GLY A 2 33.92 21.78 -2.83
CA GLY A 2 32.73 22.40 -3.42
C GLY A 2 31.46 22.01 -2.67
N ASP A 3 30.57 22.99 -2.48
CA ASP A 3 29.26 22.87 -1.84
C ASP A 3 28.43 21.78 -2.57
N GLN A 4 28.32 20.59 -1.99
CA GLN A 4 27.52 19.52 -2.57
C GLN A 4 26.04 19.84 -2.35
N PRO A 5 25.20 19.78 -3.39
CA PRO A 5 23.77 20.07 -3.25
C PRO A 5 23.16 19.10 -2.23
N LYS A 6 22.62 19.65 -1.13
CA LYS A 6 21.96 18.88 -0.08
C LYS A 6 20.77 18.11 -0.68
N PHE A 7 20.94 16.81 -0.85
CA PHE A 7 19.88 15.92 -1.32
C PHE A 7 19.31 15.15 -0.13
N ASN A 8 17.98 15.10 -0.07
CA ASN A 8 17.28 14.38 0.99
C ASN A 8 17.13 12.92 0.58
N TYR A 9 17.68 12.04 1.41
CA TYR A 9 17.44 10.60 1.30
C TYR A 9 16.17 10.25 2.08
N GLY A 10 15.40 9.33 1.52
CA GLY A 10 14.20 8.80 2.16
C GLY A 10 14.17 7.29 2.00
N GLY A 11 13.28 6.63 2.71
CA GLY A 11 13.21 5.18 2.68
C GLY A 11 11.91 4.63 3.21
N GLN A 12 11.82 3.31 3.16
CA GLN A 12 10.71 2.53 3.66
C GLN A 12 11.27 1.34 4.43
N ALA A 13 10.66 1.01 5.56
CA ALA A 13 10.88 -0.27 6.22
C ALA A 13 10.28 -1.38 5.34
N VAL A 14 11.03 -2.46 5.17
CA VAL A 14 10.58 -3.65 4.43
C VAL A 14 10.72 -4.89 5.32
N ILE A 15 10.18 -6.02 4.88
CA ILE A 15 10.25 -7.28 5.65
C ILE A 15 11.73 -7.63 5.89
N GLU A 16 12.10 -7.76 7.17
CA GLU A 16 13.47 -8.06 7.62
C GLU A 16 14.55 -7.11 7.04
N GLY A 17 14.19 -5.86 6.73
CA GLY A 17 15.11 -4.97 6.03
C GLY A 17 14.71 -3.50 5.91
N VAL A 18 15.50 -2.75 5.16
CA VAL A 18 15.26 -1.35 4.82
C VAL A 18 15.54 -1.07 3.34
N MET A 19 14.69 -0.24 2.74
CA MET A 19 14.90 0.33 1.41
C MET A 19 15.18 1.83 1.55
N ILE A 20 16.27 2.30 0.95
CA ILE A 20 16.64 3.73 0.89
C ILE A 20 16.66 4.18 -0.57
N ARG A 21 15.90 5.23 -0.87
CA ARG A 21 15.86 5.92 -2.16
C ARG A 21 16.74 7.17 -2.12
N GLY A 22 17.74 7.21 -2.97
CA GLY A 22 18.53 8.39 -3.32
C GLY A 22 18.01 9.10 -4.57
N ARG A 23 18.81 10.02 -5.12
CA ARG A 23 18.42 10.81 -6.30
C ARG A 23 18.31 9.98 -7.57
N GLU A 24 19.25 9.05 -7.74
CA GLU A 24 19.44 8.26 -8.96
C GLU A 24 19.52 6.76 -8.67
N ASN A 25 19.59 6.37 -7.39
CA ASN A 25 19.76 4.98 -6.97
C ASN A 25 18.76 4.64 -5.86
N VAL A 26 18.37 3.38 -5.79
CA VAL A 26 17.72 2.76 -4.65
C VAL A 26 18.60 1.64 -4.13
N SER A 27 18.66 1.52 -2.80
CA SER A 27 19.39 0.48 -2.11
C SER A 27 18.43 -0.30 -1.23
N LEU A 28 18.48 -1.62 -1.30
CA LEU A 28 17.69 -2.55 -0.49
C LEU A 28 18.65 -3.40 0.33
N ALA A 29 18.46 -3.42 1.64
CA ALA A 29 19.21 -4.26 2.57
C ALA A 29 18.23 -5.15 3.32
N VAL A 30 18.36 -6.47 3.19
CA VAL A 30 17.44 -7.45 3.78
C VAL A 30 18.24 -8.53 4.48
N ARG A 31 17.87 -8.85 5.71
CA ARG A 31 18.44 -9.95 6.46
C ARG A 31 17.85 -11.26 5.97
N ARG A 32 18.71 -12.20 5.59
CA ARG A 32 18.35 -13.57 5.23
C ARG A 32 18.20 -14.44 6.49
N GLN A 33 17.57 -15.59 6.33
CA GLN A 33 17.39 -16.55 7.44
C GLN A 33 18.72 -17.10 7.98
N ASP A 34 19.74 -17.21 7.13
CA ASP A 34 21.11 -17.58 7.51
C ASP A 34 21.83 -16.49 8.34
N GLY A 35 21.17 -15.36 8.59
CA GLY A 35 21.70 -14.23 9.34
C GLY A 35 22.58 -13.29 8.52
N THR A 36 22.85 -13.60 7.24
CA THR A 36 23.59 -12.71 6.33
C THR A 36 22.70 -11.58 5.84
N ILE A 37 23.32 -10.48 5.38
CA ILE A 37 22.60 -9.35 4.82
C ILE A 37 22.76 -9.39 3.29
N HIS A 38 21.64 -9.52 2.60
CA HIS A 38 21.58 -9.32 1.16
C HIS A 38 21.47 -7.83 0.85
N LEU A 39 22.39 -7.33 0.02
CA LEU A 39 22.42 -5.95 -0.42
C LEU A 39 22.18 -5.89 -1.92
N GLU A 40 21.25 -5.04 -2.32
CA GLU A 40 20.94 -4.79 -3.72
C GLU A 40 20.92 -3.30 -4.00
N HIS A 41 21.54 -2.90 -5.12
CA HIS A 41 21.54 -1.53 -5.60
C HIS A 41 21.00 -1.49 -7.03
N GLN A 42 20.00 -0.64 -7.26
CA GLN A 42 19.43 -0.42 -8.59
C GLN A 42 19.41 1.06 -8.93
N ARG A 43 19.69 1.38 -10.21
CA ARG A 43 19.49 2.73 -10.73
C ARG A 43 18.01 3.00 -10.95
N LEU A 44 17.55 4.16 -10.52
CA LEU A 44 16.20 4.65 -10.77
C LEU A 44 16.07 4.96 -12.27
N GLY A 45 14.99 4.47 -12.89
CA GLY A 45 14.75 4.68 -14.31
C GLY A 45 14.62 6.15 -14.71
N THR A 46 14.75 6.45 -16.00
CA THR A 46 14.67 7.80 -16.58
C THR A 46 13.34 8.50 -16.35
N LEU A 47 12.26 7.74 -16.12
CA LEU A 47 10.96 8.29 -15.70
C LEU A 47 11.05 8.92 -14.30
N LEU A 48 11.79 8.29 -13.38
CA LEU A 48 11.97 8.72 -11.98
C LEU A 48 12.95 9.89 -11.83
N THR A 49 13.72 10.21 -12.88
CA THR A 49 14.69 11.32 -12.92
C THR A 49 14.40 12.36 -14.01
N GLY A 50 13.32 12.18 -14.77
CA GLY A 50 13.04 12.91 -16.00
C GLY A 50 12.40 14.30 -15.86
N LYS A 51 12.07 14.90 -17.01
CA LYS A 51 11.56 16.29 -17.15
C LYS A 51 10.19 16.53 -16.50
N ILE A 52 9.39 15.48 -16.28
CA ILE A 52 8.07 15.56 -15.60
C ILE A 52 8.19 16.12 -14.18
N ARG A 53 9.37 16.01 -13.54
CA ARG A 53 9.62 16.58 -12.21
C ARG A 53 9.71 18.12 -12.21
N ARG A 54 9.67 18.79 -13.36
CA ARG A 54 9.75 20.26 -13.47
C ARG A 54 8.38 20.94 -13.42
N VAL A 55 7.28 20.20 -13.62
CA VAL A 55 5.93 20.76 -13.63
C VAL A 55 5.30 20.62 -12.24
N PRO A 56 4.91 21.72 -11.56
CA PRO A 56 4.25 21.64 -10.26
C PRO A 56 2.90 20.90 -10.39
N LEU A 57 2.42 20.27 -9.30
CA LEU A 57 1.28 19.33 -9.25
C LEU A 57 1.52 17.99 -9.96
N VAL A 58 1.84 17.98 -11.26
CA VAL A 58 2.13 16.74 -12.03
C VAL A 58 3.31 15.99 -11.43
N ARG A 59 4.35 16.73 -11.02
CA ARG A 59 5.49 16.18 -10.25
C ARG A 59 5.03 15.44 -8.99
N GLY A 60 4.07 15.99 -8.25
CA GLY A 60 3.62 15.40 -6.99
C GLY A 60 2.97 14.04 -7.22
N VAL A 61 1.98 13.98 -8.12
CA VAL A 61 1.28 12.75 -8.48
C VAL A 61 2.25 11.71 -9.05
N ALA A 62 3.13 12.12 -9.97
CA ALA A 62 4.13 11.22 -10.56
C ALA A 62 5.07 10.64 -9.49
N VAL A 63 5.63 11.49 -8.62
CA VAL A 63 6.54 11.03 -7.55
C VAL A 63 5.85 10.13 -6.54
N LEU A 64 4.59 10.39 -6.20
CA LEU A 64 3.80 9.53 -5.31
C LEU A 64 3.55 8.16 -5.95
N ALA A 65 3.06 8.12 -7.19
CA ALA A 65 2.81 6.88 -7.91
C ALA A 65 4.10 6.05 -8.06
N GLU A 66 5.21 6.70 -8.43
CA GLU A 66 6.53 6.06 -8.51
C GLU A 66 6.99 5.49 -7.16
N SER A 67 6.82 6.25 -6.07
CA SER A 67 7.25 5.82 -4.74
C SER A 67 6.42 4.62 -4.26
N LEU A 68 5.13 4.61 -4.57
CA LEU A 68 4.25 3.47 -4.30
C LEU A 68 4.72 2.23 -5.07
N ILE A 69 4.95 2.35 -6.39
CA ILE A 69 5.43 1.23 -7.23
C ILE A 69 6.76 0.69 -6.71
N LEU A 70 7.70 1.59 -6.38
CA LEU A 70 9.00 1.22 -5.85
C LEU A 70 8.89 0.54 -4.47
N GLY A 71 8.04 1.08 -3.58
CA GLY A 71 7.79 0.52 -2.27
C GLY A 71 7.21 -0.89 -2.34
N VAL A 72 6.20 -1.10 -3.19
CA VAL A 72 5.60 -2.43 -3.41
C VAL A 72 6.63 -3.42 -3.96
N LYS A 73 7.42 -3.03 -4.96
CA LYS A 73 8.50 -3.88 -5.49
C LYS A 73 9.56 -4.22 -4.45
N ALA A 74 9.95 -3.25 -3.62
CA ALA A 74 10.93 -3.45 -2.56
C ALA A 74 10.41 -4.42 -1.49
N MET A 75 9.13 -4.31 -1.11
CA MET A 75 8.47 -5.25 -0.18
C MET A 75 8.48 -6.68 -0.72
N GLN A 76 8.14 -6.85 -2.00
CA GLN A 76 8.12 -8.16 -2.67
C GLN A 76 9.52 -8.77 -2.75
N ARG A 77 10.51 -7.98 -3.19
CA ARG A 77 11.92 -8.40 -3.21
C ARG A 77 12.40 -8.80 -1.82
N ALA A 78 12.08 -8.01 -0.81
CA ALA A 78 12.47 -8.30 0.56
C ALA A 78 11.84 -9.60 1.09
N ALA A 79 10.56 -9.82 0.83
CA ALA A 79 9.89 -11.09 1.16
C ALA A 79 10.59 -12.28 0.49
N ASN A 80 10.82 -12.20 -0.82
CA ASN A 80 11.48 -13.29 -1.56
C ASN A 80 12.88 -13.58 -1.00
N VAL A 81 13.68 -12.55 -0.74
CA VAL A 81 15.03 -12.71 -0.19
C VAL A 81 15.02 -13.23 1.25
N ALA A 82 14.05 -12.84 2.07
CA ALA A 82 13.88 -13.32 3.43
C ALA A 82 13.39 -14.79 3.48
N LEU A 83 12.74 -15.28 2.44
CA LEU A 83 12.20 -16.65 2.35
C LEU A 83 13.11 -17.63 1.57
N GLN A 84 14.07 -17.13 0.80
CA GLN A 84 15.00 -17.93 -0.02
C GLN A 84 15.85 -18.98 0.74
N GLY A 85 15.77 -19.05 2.07
CA GLY A 85 16.41 -20.10 2.88
C GLY A 85 15.61 -21.40 3.03
N GLU A 86 14.31 -21.40 2.72
CA GLU A 86 13.44 -22.57 2.94
C GLU A 86 13.25 -23.44 1.69
N GLU A 87 13.44 -22.91 0.48
CA GLU A 87 13.20 -23.67 -0.75
C GLU A 87 14.14 -23.21 -1.89
N GLU A 88 14.97 -24.11 -2.41
CA GLU A 88 15.54 -24.00 -3.77
C GLU A 88 14.45 -24.06 -4.89
N GLY A 89 13.18 -23.78 -4.55
CA GLY A 89 12.02 -23.82 -5.43
C GLY A 89 10.87 -22.91 -5.00
N GLY A 90 11.10 -21.93 -4.10
CA GLY A 90 10.06 -21.00 -3.66
C GLY A 90 9.53 -20.19 -4.84
N GLU A 91 8.31 -20.50 -5.28
CA GLU A 91 7.66 -19.82 -6.40
C GLU A 91 7.65 -18.31 -6.13
N GLU A 92 8.30 -17.54 -7.00
CA GLU A 92 8.16 -16.09 -7.00
C GLU A 92 6.66 -15.78 -7.05
N ILE A 93 6.12 -15.07 -6.05
CA ILE A 93 4.71 -14.66 -6.08
C ILE A 93 4.51 -13.88 -7.39
N ALA A 94 3.80 -14.50 -8.33
CA ALA A 94 3.72 -13.96 -9.66
C ALA A 94 3.02 -12.60 -9.62
N GLY A 95 3.54 -11.63 -10.37
CA GLY A 95 3.01 -10.25 -10.35
C GLY A 95 1.51 -10.16 -10.65
N TRP A 96 0.95 -11.12 -11.39
CA TRP A 96 -0.49 -11.22 -11.66
C TRP A 96 -1.31 -11.63 -10.43
N VAL A 97 -0.77 -12.47 -9.54
CA VAL A 97 -1.43 -12.86 -8.28
C VAL A 97 -1.56 -11.64 -7.38
N LEU A 98 -0.51 -10.83 -7.31
CA LEU A 98 -0.52 -9.58 -6.54
C LEU A 98 -1.52 -8.58 -7.12
N ALA A 99 -1.53 -8.42 -8.45
CA ALA A 99 -2.51 -7.58 -9.12
C ALA A 99 -3.95 -8.06 -8.86
N LEU A 100 -4.19 -9.37 -8.89
CA LEU A 100 -5.48 -9.97 -8.59
C LEU A 100 -5.89 -9.74 -7.13
N THR A 101 -5.01 -10.00 -6.16
CA THR A 101 -5.28 -9.75 -4.74
C THR A 101 -5.61 -8.29 -4.48
N LEU A 102 -4.90 -7.37 -5.15
CA LEU A 102 -5.14 -5.94 -5.02
C LEU A 102 -6.48 -5.53 -5.64
N LEU A 103 -6.82 -6.10 -6.80
CA LEU A 103 -8.12 -5.88 -7.45
C LEU A 103 -9.28 -6.45 -6.63
N VAL A 104 -9.13 -7.66 -6.09
CA VAL A 104 -10.14 -8.31 -5.24
C VAL A 104 -10.33 -7.57 -3.93
N SER A 105 -9.24 -7.18 -3.26
CA SER A 105 -9.33 -6.43 -2.00
C SER A 105 -9.95 -5.04 -2.19
N LEU A 106 -9.59 -4.33 -3.26
CA LEU A 106 -10.21 -3.07 -3.61
C LEU A 106 -11.70 -3.26 -3.97
N GLY A 107 -12.01 -4.29 -4.75
CA GLY A 107 -13.37 -4.65 -5.13
C GLY A 107 -14.25 -4.98 -3.92
N LEU A 108 -13.74 -5.77 -2.98
CA LEU A 108 -14.40 -6.05 -1.70
C LEU A 108 -14.58 -4.80 -0.86
N GLY A 109 -13.59 -3.92 -0.80
CA GLY A 109 -13.70 -2.63 -0.13
C GLY A 109 -14.83 -1.77 -0.70
N VAL A 110 -14.89 -1.62 -2.03
CA VAL A 110 -15.98 -0.91 -2.71
C VAL A 110 -17.32 -1.61 -2.46
N GLY A 111 -17.35 -2.94 -2.54
CA GLY A 111 -18.52 -3.75 -2.30
C GLY A 111 -19.10 -3.54 -0.91
N ILE A 112 -18.27 -3.62 0.14
CA ILE A 112 -18.71 -3.54 1.54
C ILE A 112 -19.03 -2.10 1.96
N PHE A 113 -18.24 -1.11 1.52
CA PHE A 113 -18.39 0.27 2.02
C PHE A 113 -19.28 1.17 1.17
N PHE A 114 -19.54 0.82 -0.08
CA PHE A 114 -20.38 1.62 -0.97
C PHE A 114 -21.59 0.84 -1.46
N VAL A 115 -21.38 -0.33 -2.07
CA VAL A 115 -22.47 -1.09 -2.70
C VAL A 115 -23.42 -1.69 -1.65
N LEU A 116 -22.88 -2.32 -0.61
CA LEU A 116 -23.68 -2.98 0.43
C LEU A 116 -24.60 -1.99 1.19
N PRO A 117 -24.13 -0.82 1.66
CA PRO A 117 -25.01 0.16 2.29
C PRO A 117 -26.11 0.65 1.35
N LEU A 118 -25.77 0.93 0.09
CA LEU A 118 -26.74 1.37 -0.92
C LEU A 118 -27.81 0.30 -1.18
N LEU A 119 -27.40 -0.97 -1.30
CA LEU A 119 -28.33 -2.07 -1.51
C LEU A 119 -29.27 -2.27 -0.32
N ILE A 120 -28.74 -2.21 0.90
CA ILE A 120 -29.54 -2.34 2.12
C ILE A 120 -30.59 -1.22 2.19
N VAL A 121 -30.20 0.03 1.93
CA VAL A 121 -31.12 1.17 1.92
C VAL A 121 -32.16 1.02 0.82
N HIS A 122 -31.75 0.65 -0.40
CA HIS A 122 -32.67 0.45 -1.53
C HIS A 122 -33.72 -0.65 -1.26
N LEU A 123 -33.35 -1.71 -0.54
CA LEU A 123 -34.29 -2.77 -0.13
C LEU A 123 -35.25 -2.31 0.98
N LEU A 124 -34.86 -1.32 1.78
CA LEU A 124 -35.68 -0.75 2.86
C LEU A 124 -36.56 0.43 2.39
N ASP A 125 -36.17 1.07 1.29
CA ASP A 125 -36.84 2.23 0.67
C ASP A 125 -38.33 2.02 0.36
N PRO A 126 -38.81 0.82 -0.08
CA PRO A 126 -40.24 0.58 -0.26
C PRO A 126 -41.10 0.79 0.99
N SER A 127 -40.47 0.81 2.18
CA SER A 127 -41.15 1.00 3.47
C SER A 127 -41.01 2.43 4.02
N ILE A 128 -40.33 3.34 3.31
CA ILE A 128 -39.98 4.68 3.81
C ILE A 128 -40.41 5.74 2.80
N SER A 129 -41.33 6.63 3.19
CA SER A 129 -41.91 7.63 2.28
C SER A 129 -41.15 8.96 2.21
N SER A 130 -40.02 9.11 2.91
CA SER A 130 -39.29 10.38 3.03
C SER A 130 -37.81 10.23 2.69
N ASP A 131 -37.37 10.96 1.66
CA ASP A 131 -35.98 11.01 1.21
C ASP A 131 -35.02 11.42 2.33
N LEU A 132 -35.46 12.27 3.26
CA LEU A 132 -34.63 12.71 4.39
C LEU A 132 -34.36 11.57 5.38
N VAL A 133 -35.37 10.73 5.63
CA VAL A 133 -35.24 9.57 6.52
C VAL A 133 -34.38 8.49 5.87
N SER A 134 -34.55 8.25 4.57
CA SER A 134 -33.74 7.30 3.79
C SER A 134 -32.25 7.70 3.79
N ASN A 135 -31.95 8.98 3.54
CA ASN A 135 -30.58 9.52 3.60
C ASN A 135 -29.96 9.43 5.01
N LEU A 136 -30.74 9.66 6.07
CA LEU A 136 -30.25 9.59 7.44
C LEU A 136 -29.90 8.14 7.85
N ILE A 137 -30.73 7.18 7.42
CA ILE A 137 -30.48 5.74 7.62
C ILE A 137 -29.25 5.30 6.84
N GLU A 138 -29.11 5.73 5.59
CA GLU A 138 -27.93 5.43 4.78
C GLU A 138 -26.64 5.94 5.44
N GLY A 139 -26.63 7.20 5.87
CA GLY A 139 -25.49 7.80 6.57
C GLY A 139 -25.18 7.06 7.87
N GLY A 140 -26.21 6.73 8.65
CA GLY A 140 -26.09 5.95 9.89
C GLY A 140 -25.50 4.56 9.64
N LEU A 141 -25.95 3.87 8.60
CA LEU A 141 -25.45 2.55 8.22
C LEU A 141 -23.98 2.60 7.80
N ARG A 142 -23.59 3.59 6.97
CA ARG A 142 -22.18 3.80 6.58
C ARG A 142 -21.31 4.08 7.80
N LEU A 143 -21.76 4.92 8.73
CA LEU A 143 -21.03 5.22 9.96
C LEU A 143 -20.88 3.98 10.86
N ALA A 144 -21.96 3.20 11.03
CA ALA A 144 -21.94 1.97 11.81
C ALA A 144 -20.97 0.94 11.22
N LEU A 145 -20.98 0.76 9.90
CA LEU A 145 -20.04 -0.13 9.19
C LEU A 145 -18.59 0.34 9.35
N LEU A 146 -18.33 1.64 9.23
CA LEU A 146 -16.99 2.20 9.43
C LEU A 146 -16.47 1.93 10.84
N ILE A 147 -17.27 2.25 11.87
CA ILE A 147 -16.89 2.03 13.27
C ILE A 147 -16.72 0.54 13.55
N GLY A 148 -17.64 -0.30 13.06
CA GLY A 148 -17.58 -1.75 13.22
C GLY A 148 -16.32 -2.34 12.58
N TYR A 149 -15.98 -1.90 11.37
CA TYR A 149 -14.75 -2.29 10.70
C TYR A 149 -13.50 -1.89 11.48
N ILE A 150 -13.38 -0.63 11.91
CA ILE A 150 -12.23 -0.15 12.68
C ILE A 150 -12.06 -0.97 13.97
N LYS A 151 -13.16 -1.25 14.67
CA LYS A 151 -13.14 -2.09 15.88
C LYS A 151 -12.67 -3.51 15.56
N ALA A 152 -13.18 -4.11 14.49
CA ALA A 152 -12.81 -5.47 14.08
C ALA A 152 -11.32 -5.59 13.72
N ILE A 153 -10.78 -4.68 12.89
CA ILE A 153 -9.35 -4.71 12.55
C ILE A 153 -8.47 -4.36 13.76
N GLY A 154 -8.95 -3.49 14.65
CA GLY A 154 -8.26 -3.16 15.89
C GLY A 154 -8.18 -4.32 16.89
N MET A 155 -8.93 -5.41 16.67
CA MET A 155 -8.82 -6.64 17.47
C MET A 155 -7.71 -7.58 16.98
N LEU A 156 -7.08 -7.31 15.83
CA LEU A 156 -5.95 -8.07 15.33
C LEU A 156 -4.67 -7.68 16.07
N ASP A 157 -3.88 -8.66 16.51
CA ASP A 157 -2.74 -8.42 17.42
C ASP A 157 -1.65 -7.55 16.78
N ASP A 158 -1.41 -7.70 15.48
CA ASP A 158 -0.47 -6.86 14.73
C ASP A 158 -0.90 -5.39 14.72
N ILE A 159 -2.21 -5.15 14.63
CA ILE A 159 -2.81 -3.82 14.55
C ILE A 159 -2.91 -3.20 15.94
N LYS A 160 -3.28 -3.98 16.97
CA LYS A 160 -3.26 -3.53 18.38
C LYS A 160 -1.92 -2.91 18.76
N ARG A 161 -0.81 -3.49 18.29
CA ARG A 161 0.55 -3.01 18.57
C ARG A 161 0.84 -1.62 18.02
N VAL A 162 0.13 -1.19 16.95
CA VAL A 162 0.32 0.12 16.32
C VAL A 162 -0.56 1.19 16.96
N PHE A 163 -1.72 0.80 17.51
CA PHE A 163 -2.65 1.72 18.19
C PHE A 163 -2.38 1.92 19.69
N ALA A 164 -1.50 1.10 20.27
CA ALA A 164 -1.09 1.17 21.68
C ALA A 164 -0.10 2.30 21.98
#